data_AF-K6UYN8-F1
#
_entry.id   AF-K6UYN8-F1
#
_cell.length_a   1.000
_cell.length_b   1.000
_cell.length_c   1.000
_cell.angle_alpha   90.00
_cell.angle_beta   90.00
_cell.angle_gamma   90.00
#
_symmetry.space_group_name_H-M   'P 1'
#
loop_
_entity.id
_entity.type
_entity.pdbx_description
1 polymer ?
#
loop_
_entity_poly.entity_id
_entity_poly.type
_entity_poly.pdbx_seq_one_letter_code
_entity_poly.pdbx_strand_id
1 'polypeptide(L)'
;MKKRIRTLHRAVIQVDIPPSCLASTAHHNKNSPNGTCVRSRPSAACAKFSVSSMLNKGFTATKIIGKRCFQWWDNLNTSWKFAIGFSVLFPPLWNYNERRKAREKQVYYNKSIKDYVFFDIAIENKYVGRVLIGLYSDQVPLSVENFIQLAEGYKVKDKYIGYRNTFIHKIYPGIGLVGGNVLNDKEGLSIYGKKFPDENFDMEFVQDGDVALFNEGPHSNSSQFIITFSPMPILHKHNVVIGTVLKGMDIIRMIENVGTKLGNPMYNVKIINCGLYKSLEQDGPPFFNMMHISDKGNKNIISKKEFENLSEQQRQSLMEDIGKSEKRR
;
A
#
# COMPACT_ATOMS: atom_id res chain seq x y z
N MET A 1 -30.96 43.59 6.90
CA MET A 1 -31.90 42.52 6.48
C MET A 1 -31.48 41.19 7.09
N LYS A 2 -32.18 40.75 8.13
CA LYS A 2 -32.11 39.40 8.71
C LYS A 2 -32.87 38.42 7.79
N LYS A 3 -32.48 37.14 7.87
CA LYS A 3 -33.13 35.90 7.34
C LYS A 3 -32.54 35.32 6.05
N ARG A 4 -31.65 34.34 6.21
CA ARG A 4 -31.99 32.93 5.92
C ARG A 4 -30.94 31.99 6.53
N ILE A 5 -31.36 31.35 7.61
CA ILE A 5 -30.68 30.28 8.34
C ILE A 5 -31.48 29.00 8.08
N ARG A 6 -30.78 27.86 8.02
CA ARG A 6 -31.25 26.46 8.01
C ARG A 6 -31.87 25.98 6.69
N THR A 7 -31.24 24.97 6.07
CA THR A 7 -31.65 23.56 6.16
C THR A 7 -30.62 22.73 5.39
N LEU A 8 -29.90 21.81 6.06
CA LEU A 8 -29.32 20.59 5.50
C LEU A 8 -28.68 19.80 6.66
N HIS A 9 -29.54 19.27 7.52
CA HIS A 9 -29.22 18.16 8.41
C HIS A 9 -29.98 16.93 7.91
N ARG A 10 -29.34 15.76 8.03
CA ARG A 10 -29.81 14.38 7.76
C ARG A 10 -29.57 13.84 6.35
N ALA A 11 -28.41 13.21 6.18
CA ALA A 11 -28.32 11.89 5.56
C ALA A 11 -27.43 11.01 6.47
N VAL A 12 -28.07 10.26 7.36
CA VAL A 12 -27.45 9.17 8.11
C VAL A 12 -27.56 7.95 7.20
N ILE A 13 -26.44 7.49 6.66
CA ILE A 13 -26.40 6.22 5.93
C ILE A 13 -26.11 5.14 6.97
N GLN A 14 -27.16 4.37 7.31
CA GLN A 14 -27.02 3.08 8.01
C GLN A 14 -26.33 2.10 7.06
N VAL A 15 -25.19 1.56 7.48
CA VAL A 15 -24.56 0.41 6.84
C VAL A 15 -24.83 -0.77 7.76
N ASP A 16 -25.78 -1.62 7.39
CA ASP A 16 -26.03 -2.88 8.08
C ASP A 16 -24.92 -3.88 7.71
N ILE A 17 -24.10 -4.24 8.70
CA ILE A 17 -23.14 -5.33 8.65
C ILE A 17 -23.78 -6.50 9.40
N PRO A 18 -24.00 -7.68 8.79
CA PRO A 18 -24.49 -8.84 9.54
C PRO A 18 -23.40 -9.40 10.47
N PRO A 19 -23.72 -9.72 11.74
CA PRO A 19 -22.80 -10.41 12.62
C PRO A 19 -22.97 -11.93 12.45
N SER A 20 -21.88 -12.66 12.25
CA SER A 20 -21.78 -14.01 12.83
C SER A 20 -20.35 -14.53 12.73
N CYS A 21 -19.66 -14.49 13.86
CA CYS A 21 -18.68 -15.49 14.20
C CYS A 21 -18.99 -16.04 15.59
N LEU A 22 -18.99 -17.37 15.64
CA LEU A 22 -18.59 -18.25 16.75
C LEU A 22 -19.62 -18.72 17.79
N ALA A 23 -19.67 -20.06 17.80
CA ALA A 23 -19.68 -20.96 18.95
C ALA A 23 -21.03 -21.28 19.62
N SER A 24 -21.41 -22.56 19.53
CA SER A 24 -21.91 -23.28 20.70
C SER A 24 -21.69 -24.78 20.56
N THR A 25 -20.72 -25.27 21.32
CA THR A 25 -20.60 -26.64 21.83
C THR A 25 -21.64 -26.86 22.91
N ALA A 26 -22.45 -27.92 22.83
CA ALA A 26 -23.23 -28.44 23.96
C ALA A 26 -23.70 -29.88 23.67
N HIS A 27 -23.08 -30.85 24.33
CA HIS A 27 -23.69 -31.65 25.40
C HIS A 27 -24.18 -33.05 24.97
N HIS A 28 -23.28 -34.01 25.17
CA HIS A 28 -23.63 -35.39 25.51
C HIS A 28 -24.43 -35.41 26.82
N ASN A 29 -25.54 -36.15 26.83
CA ASN A 29 -26.16 -36.63 28.06
C ASN A 29 -26.35 -38.15 27.95
N LYS A 30 -25.83 -38.88 28.94
CA LYS A 30 -25.97 -40.33 29.10
C LYS A 30 -27.31 -40.65 29.78
N ASN A 31 -27.99 -41.71 29.35
CA ASN A 31 -28.61 -42.71 30.23
C ASN A 31 -28.95 -44.00 29.43
N SER A 32 -28.69 -45.14 30.07
CA SER A 32 -28.52 -46.55 29.63
C SER A 32 -29.86 -47.33 29.47
N PRO A 33 -29.95 -48.69 29.34
CA PRO A 33 -28.98 -49.77 29.02
C PRO A 33 -29.50 -50.83 27.98
N ASN A 34 -28.67 -51.86 27.74
CA ASN A 34 -28.96 -53.23 27.22
C ASN A 34 -28.75 -53.50 25.72
N GLY A 35 -27.83 -54.43 25.42
CA GLY A 35 -27.79 -55.14 24.13
C GLY A 35 -26.40 -55.56 23.65
N THR A 36 -25.91 -56.70 24.13
CA THR A 36 -24.94 -57.60 23.44
C THR A 36 -25.34 -57.79 21.95
N CYS A 37 -24.49 -57.97 20.93
CA CYS A 37 -23.48 -59.02 20.77
C CYS A 37 -22.80 -58.92 19.37
N VAL A 38 -21.59 -59.48 19.29
CA VAL A 38 -20.99 -60.24 18.16
C VAL A 38 -20.52 -59.53 16.87
N ARG A 39 -19.19 -59.57 16.69
CA ARG A 39 -18.45 -59.48 15.43
C ARG A 39 -18.81 -60.63 14.49
N SER A 40 -19.02 -60.35 13.21
CA SER A 40 -18.69 -61.28 12.13
C SER A 40 -18.15 -60.51 10.92
N ARG A 41 -16.98 -60.93 10.43
CA ARG A 41 -16.41 -60.54 9.13
C ARG A 41 -17.11 -61.35 8.04
N PRO A 42 -17.12 -60.86 6.79
CA PRO A 42 -16.86 -61.76 5.69
C PRO A 42 -15.63 -61.39 4.87
N SER A 43 -15.03 -62.48 4.41
CA SER A 43 -13.88 -62.71 3.55
C SER A 43 -13.69 -61.76 2.36
N ALA A 44 -12.42 -61.45 2.12
CA ALA A 44 -11.90 -60.92 0.88
C ALA A 44 -12.15 -61.89 -0.30
N ALA A 45 -12.81 -61.40 -1.34
CA ALA A 45 -12.72 -61.97 -2.69
C ALA A 45 -11.84 -61.04 -3.53
N CYS A 46 -10.65 -61.51 -3.84
CA CYS A 46 -9.66 -60.84 -4.66
C CYS A 46 -10.10 -60.90 -6.13
N ALA A 47 -10.83 -59.90 -6.62
CA ALA A 47 -11.07 -59.73 -8.04
C ALA A 47 -9.81 -59.11 -8.69
N LYS A 48 -9.11 -59.89 -9.53
CA LYS A 48 -8.06 -59.39 -10.42
C LYS A 48 -8.68 -58.34 -11.36
N PHE A 49 -8.61 -57.07 -10.98
CA PHE A 49 -9.05 -55.95 -11.81
C PHE A 49 -7.96 -55.61 -12.82
N SER A 50 -8.21 -55.91 -14.09
CA SER A 50 -7.36 -55.50 -15.21
C SER A 50 -7.34 -53.98 -15.32
N VAL A 51 -6.15 -53.38 -15.12
CA VAL A 51 -5.91 -51.92 -15.20
C VAL A 51 -6.31 -51.34 -16.57
N SER A 52 -6.26 -52.15 -17.63
CA SER A 52 -6.70 -51.77 -18.99
C SER A 52 -8.21 -51.50 -19.06
N SER A 53 -9.04 -52.21 -18.28
CA SER A 53 -10.48 -51.97 -18.21
C SER A 53 -10.84 -50.68 -17.48
N MET A 54 -10.05 -50.25 -16.49
CA MET A 54 -10.36 -49.05 -15.71
C MET A 54 -9.95 -47.77 -16.43
N LEU A 55 -8.86 -47.80 -17.20
CA LEU A 55 -8.46 -46.66 -18.04
C LEU A 55 -9.46 -46.38 -19.15
N ASN A 56 -9.94 -47.42 -19.86
CA ASN A 56 -10.97 -47.25 -20.90
C ASN A 56 -12.35 -46.84 -20.33
N LYS A 57 -12.73 -47.34 -19.15
CA LYS A 57 -13.98 -46.92 -18.47
C LYS A 57 -13.89 -45.51 -17.88
N GLY A 58 -12.71 -45.10 -17.38
CA GLY A 58 -12.45 -43.73 -16.95
C GLY A 58 -12.47 -42.74 -18.11
N PHE A 59 -11.85 -43.08 -19.25
CA PHE A 59 -11.84 -42.25 -20.46
C PHE A 59 -13.22 -42.15 -21.15
N THR A 60 -14.07 -43.17 -21.04
CA THR A 60 -15.44 -43.15 -21.58
C THR A 60 -16.41 -42.45 -20.63
N ALA A 61 -16.27 -42.60 -19.32
CA ALA A 61 -17.07 -41.87 -18.34
C ALA A 61 -16.83 -40.35 -18.41
N THR A 62 -15.58 -39.89 -18.56
CA THR A 62 -15.28 -38.46 -18.79
C THR A 62 -15.85 -37.96 -20.13
N LYS A 63 -15.90 -38.81 -21.16
CA LYS A 63 -16.50 -38.49 -22.47
C LYS A 63 -18.03 -38.37 -22.42
N ILE A 64 -18.71 -39.21 -21.64
CA ILE A 64 -20.17 -39.22 -21.50
C ILE A 64 -20.64 -38.08 -20.58
N ILE A 65 -19.92 -37.85 -19.48
CA ILE A 65 -20.20 -36.74 -18.55
C ILE A 65 -19.92 -35.40 -19.24
N GLY A 66 -18.83 -35.29 -20.00
CA GLY A 66 -18.53 -34.10 -20.81
C GLY A 66 -19.60 -33.81 -21.87
N LYS A 67 -20.15 -34.85 -22.54
CA LYS A 67 -21.22 -34.68 -23.54
C LYS A 67 -22.55 -34.21 -22.94
N ARG A 68 -22.92 -34.66 -21.74
CA ARG A 68 -24.14 -34.19 -21.06
C ARG A 68 -24.00 -32.79 -20.45
N CYS A 69 -22.82 -32.45 -19.92
CA CYS A 69 -22.57 -31.15 -19.30
C CYS A 69 -22.43 -29.99 -20.31
N PHE A 70 -22.25 -30.27 -21.60
CA PHE A 70 -22.15 -29.25 -22.66
C PHE A 70 -23.33 -29.23 -23.64
N GLN A 71 -24.31 -30.14 -23.51
CA GLN A 71 -25.48 -30.17 -24.40
C GLN A 71 -26.34 -28.90 -24.36
N TRP A 72 -26.39 -28.23 -23.21
CA TRP A 72 -27.08 -26.95 -23.07
C TRP A 72 -26.39 -25.84 -23.88
N TRP A 73 -25.06 -25.90 -24.04
CA TRP A 73 -24.29 -24.95 -24.84
C TRP A 73 -24.63 -25.09 -26.31
N ASP A 74 -24.71 -26.32 -26.82
CA ASP A 74 -25.01 -26.57 -28.22
C ASP A 74 -26.41 -26.05 -28.61
N ASN A 75 -27.37 -26.13 -27.69
CA ASN A 75 -28.75 -25.64 -27.85
C ASN A 75 -28.93 -24.11 -27.74
N LEU A 76 -27.88 -23.34 -27.42
CA LEU A 76 -27.95 -21.88 -27.41
C LEU A 76 -27.81 -21.30 -28.83
N ASN A 77 -28.64 -20.30 -29.14
CA ASN A 77 -28.47 -19.48 -30.34
C ASN A 77 -27.13 -18.74 -30.30
N THR A 78 -26.57 -18.44 -31.48
CA THR A 78 -25.23 -17.85 -31.65
C THR A 78 -25.03 -16.60 -30.79
N SER A 79 -26.04 -15.73 -30.68
CA SER A 79 -25.99 -14.52 -29.85
C SER A 79 -25.73 -14.82 -28.37
N TRP A 80 -26.35 -15.86 -27.80
CA TRP A 80 -26.15 -16.24 -26.41
C TRP A 80 -24.78 -16.88 -26.17
N LYS A 81 -24.24 -17.62 -27.15
CA LYS A 81 -22.87 -18.15 -27.10
C LYS A 81 -21.84 -17.02 -27.04
N PHE A 82 -22.01 -15.98 -27.87
CA PHE A 82 -21.16 -14.78 -27.81
C PHE A 82 -21.33 -14.01 -26.50
N ALA A 83 -22.56 -13.85 -26.00
CA ALA A 83 -22.81 -13.16 -24.74
C ALA A 83 -22.12 -13.85 -23.56
N ILE A 84 -22.22 -15.18 -23.46
CA ILE A 84 -21.52 -15.93 -22.41
C ILE A 84 -20.01 -15.86 -22.62
N GLY A 85 -19.52 -16.05 -23.84
CA GLY A 85 -18.09 -15.93 -24.15
C GLY A 85 -17.52 -14.56 -23.77
N PHE A 86 -18.23 -13.48 -24.09
CA PHE A 86 -17.86 -12.13 -23.70
C PHE A 86 -17.92 -11.95 -22.18
N SER A 87 -18.97 -12.41 -21.51
CA SER A 87 -19.10 -12.30 -20.04
C SER A 87 -18.02 -13.07 -19.27
N VAL A 88 -17.51 -14.16 -19.84
CA VAL A 88 -16.46 -14.99 -19.21
C VAL A 88 -15.06 -14.44 -19.53
N LEU A 89 -14.82 -13.95 -20.75
CA LEU A 89 -13.50 -13.47 -21.18
C LEU A 89 -13.25 -12.00 -20.86
N PHE A 90 -14.28 -11.15 -20.98
CA PHE A 90 -14.13 -9.70 -20.86
C PHE A 90 -13.73 -9.26 -19.45
N PRO A 91 -14.36 -9.70 -18.33
CA PRO A 91 -13.96 -9.25 -17.00
C PRO A 91 -12.52 -9.67 -16.60
N PRO A 92 -12.05 -10.92 -16.86
CA PRO A 92 -10.65 -11.27 -16.64
C PRO A 92 -9.69 -10.49 -17.52
N LEU A 93 -10.01 -10.27 -18.81
CA LEU A 93 -9.16 -9.50 -19.72
C LEU A 93 -9.09 -8.02 -19.33
N TRP A 94 -10.23 -7.42 -18.96
CA TRP A 94 -10.32 -6.07 -18.43
C TRP A 94 -9.50 -5.92 -17.15
N ASN A 95 -9.71 -6.80 -16.17
CA ASN A 95 -8.95 -6.81 -14.92
C ASN A 95 -7.45 -7.03 -15.17
N TYR A 96 -7.08 -7.87 -16.14
CA TYR A 96 -5.69 -8.05 -16.55
C TYR A 96 -5.08 -6.76 -17.13
N ASN A 97 -5.81 -6.07 -18.02
CA ASN A 97 -5.36 -4.83 -18.63
C ASN A 97 -5.23 -3.70 -17.59
N GLU A 98 -6.21 -3.57 -16.69
CA GLU A 98 -6.15 -2.57 -15.61
C GLU A 98 -4.98 -2.82 -14.65
N ARG A 99 -4.72 -4.09 -14.30
CA ARG A 99 -3.52 -4.45 -13.52
C ARG A 99 -2.23 -4.14 -14.25
N ARG A 100 -2.17 -4.28 -15.58
CA ARG A 100 -1.00 -3.93 -16.40
C ARG A 100 -0.74 -2.44 -16.35
N LYS A 101 -1.75 -1.61 -16.62
CA LYS A 101 -1.66 -0.14 -16.52
C LYS A 101 -1.20 0.32 -15.14
N ALA A 102 -1.78 -0.24 -14.07
CA ALA A 102 -1.40 0.09 -12.70
C ALA A 102 0.07 -0.25 -12.38
N ARG A 103 0.56 -1.41 -12.85
CA ARG A 103 1.97 -1.79 -12.69
C ARG A 103 2.92 -0.89 -13.48
N GLU A 104 2.59 -0.59 -14.73
CA GLU A 104 3.39 0.29 -15.58
C GLU A 104 3.50 1.69 -14.95
N LYS A 105 2.38 2.20 -14.42
CA LYS A 105 2.36 3.45 -13.67
C LYS A 105 3.22 3.38 -12.40
N GLN A 106 3.12 2.31 -11.61
CA GLN A 106 3.98 2.15 -10.44
C GLN A 106 5.47 2.14 -10.79
N VAL A 107 5.84 1.47 -11.89
CA VAL A 107 7.22 1.43 -12.38
C VAL A 107 7.69 2.83 -12.79
N TYR A 108 6.83 3.59 -13.47
CA TYR A 108 7.12 4.99 -13.81
C TYR A 108 7.38 5.84 -12.56
N TYR A 109 6.52 5.73 -11.54
CA TYR A 109 6.60 6.50 -10.30
C TYR A 109 7.84 6.15 -9.50
N ASN A 110 8.16 4.86 -9.39
CA ASN A 110 9.38 4.43 -8.71
C ASN A 110 10.65 4.89 -9.45
N LYS A 111 10.61 5.03 -10.78
CA LYS A 111 11.74 5.49 -11.59
C LYS A 111 11.95 7.00 -11.50
N SER A 112 10.89 7.77 -11.27
CA SER A 112 10.95 9.24 -11.16
C SER A 112 11.48 9.74 -9.81
N ILE A 113 11.64 8.87 -8.83
CA ILE A 113 12.20 9.23 -7.52
C ILE A 113 13.71 9.49 -7.66
N LYS A 114 14.13 10.70 -7.30
CA LYS A 114 15.55 11.13 -7.35
C LYS A 114 16.08 11.56 -6.00
N ASP A 115 15.34 12.43 -5.34
CA ASP A 115 15.70 12.96 -4.03
C ASP A 115 14.88 12.31 -2.92
N TYR A 116 15.45 12.32 -1.72
CA TYR A 116 14.86 11.69 -0.54
C TYR A 116 14.84 12.70 0.61
N VAL A 117 13.71 12.84 1.29
CA VAL A 117 13.56 13.69 2.47
C VAL A 117 13.05 12.84 3.62
N PHE A 118 13.56 13.06 4.82
CA PHE A 118 13.08 12.38 6.01
C PHE A 118 12.34 13.33 6.94
N PHE A 119 11.31 12.82 7.62
CA PHE A 119 10.62 13.47 8.73
C PHE A 119 10.67 12.59 9.97
N ASP A 120 11.22 13.13 11.06
CA ASP A 120 11.13 12.55 12.40
C ASP A 120 9.88 13.10 13.09
N ILE A 121 8.99 12.20 13.48
CA ILE A 121 7.65 12.54 13.98
C ILE A 121 7.55 12.26 15.47
N ALA A 122 6.94 13.18 16.21
CA ALA A 122 6.54 13.00 17.60
C ALA A 122 5.04 13.25 17.80
N ILE A 123 4.43 12.48 18.71
CA ILE A 123 3.05 12.64 19.16
C ILE A 123 3.09 12.90 20.68
N GLU A 124 2.49 13.98 21.17
CA GLU A 124 2.56 14.41 22.58
C GLU A 124 4.00 14.44 23.12
N ASN A 125 4.93 14.99 22.33
CA ASN A 125 6.38 15.05 22.62
C ASN A 125 7.08 13.68 22.76
N LYS A 126 6.40 12.57 22.45
CA LYS A 126 7.02 11.24 22.35
C LYS A 126 7.41 10.97 20.91
N TYR A 127 8.68 10.64 20.69
CA TYR A 127 9.15 10.22 19.38
C TYR A 127 8.45 8.93 18.96
N VAL A 128 7.88 8.92 17.74
CA VAL A 128 7.17 7.76 17.18
C VAL A 128 8.03 7.06 16.14
N GLY A 129 8.73 7.82 15.30
CA GLY A 129 9.63 7.25 14.31
C GLY A 129 9.92 8.20 13.16
N ARG A 130 10.61 7.65 12.15
CA ARG A 130 11.02 8.37 10.95
C ARG A 130 10.24 7.92 9.72
N VAL A 131 9.76 8.89 8.96
CA VAL A 131 9.13 8.72 7.65
C VAL A 131 10.14 9.12 6.58
N LEU A 132 10.32 8.29 5.56
CA LEU A 132 11.17 8.58 4.40
C LEU A 132 10.27 8.83 3.19
N ILE A 133 10.45 9.98 2.55
CA ILE A 133 9.68 10.45 1.40
C ILE A 133 10.63 10.48 0.19
N GLY A 134 10.24 9.84 -0.90
CA GLY A 134 10.89 9.97 -2.20
C GLY A 134 10.22 11.06 -3.01
N LEU A 135 11.02 11.92 -3.66
CA LEU A 135 10.56 13.09 -4.40
C LEU A 135 10.78 12.94 -5.91
N TYR A 136 9.83 13.46 -6.69
CA TYR A 136 9.79 13.38 -8.15
C TYR A 136 10.48 14.58 -8.81
N SER A 137 11.77 14.78 -8.51
CA SER A 137 12.54 15.97 -8.91
C SER A 137 12.60 16.20 -10.42
N ASP A 138 12.60 15.14 -11.22
CA ASP A 138 12.59 15.24 -12.69
C ASP A 138 11.24 15.72 -13.23
N GLN A 139 10.15 15.46 -12.51
CA GLN A 139 8.80 15.79 -12.95
C GLN A 139 8.40 17.20 -12.52
N VAL A 140 8.65 17.54 -11.26
CA VAL A 140 8.22 18.81 -10.65
C VAL A 140 9.39 19.47 -9.90
N PRO A 141 10.46 19.88 -10.61
CA PRO A 141 11.68 20.40 -10.00
C PRO A 141 11.44 21.63 -9.10
N LEU A 142 10.58 22.56 -9.51
CA LEU A 142 10.34 23.79 -8.74
C LEU A 142 9.60 23.47 -7.44
N SER A 143 8.62 22.59 -7.50
CA SER A 143 7.85 22.15 -6.34
C SER A 143 8.70 21.34 -5.36
N VAL A 144 9.58 20.49 -5.89
CA VAL A 144 10.49 19.64 -5.12
C VAL A 144 11.61 20.44 -4.48
N GLU A 145 12.22 21.40 -5.20
CA GLU A 145 13.24 22.30 -4.65
C GLU A 145 12.68 23.08 -3.44
N ASN A 146 11.47 23.63 -3.56
CA ASN A 146 10.78 24.29 -2.45
C ASN A 146 10.63 23.35 -1.23
N PHE A 147 10.20 22.11 -1.45
CA PHE A 147 10.02 21.15 -0.36
C PHE A 147 11.35 20.74 0.30
N ILE A 148 12.41 20.53 -0.49
CA ILE A 148 13.75 20.19 0.01
C ILE A 148 14.32 21.34 0.83
N GLN A 149 14.29 22.57 0.31
CA GLN A 149 14.84 23.74 1.01
C GLN A 149 14.09 24.02 2.33
N LEU A 150 12.78 23.78 2.38
CA LEU A 150 12.01 23.87 3.62
C LEU A 150 12.29 22.71 4.59
N ALA A 151 12.64 21.52 4.08
CA ALA A 151 13.05 20.39 4.91
C ALA A 151 14.45 20.60 5.51
N GLU A 152 15.40 21.11 4.73
CA GLU A 152 16.73 21.49 5.22
C GLU A 152 16.69 22.73 6.13
N GLY A 153 15.74 23.62 5.86
CA GLY A 153 15.48 24.86 6.59
C GLY A 153 16.56 25.92 6.37
N TYR A 154 16.15 27.18 6.31
CA TYR A 154 17.04 28.30 6.06
C TYR A 154 16.82 29.42 7.07
N LYS A 155 17.86 30.23 7.29
CA LYS A 155 17.83 31.32 8.26
C LYS A 155 17.44 32.63 7.58
N VAL A 156 16.38 33.27 8.05
CA VAL A 156 15.97 34.62 7.64
C VAL A 156 16.08 35.55 8.84
N LYS A 157 17.09 36.44 8.80
CA LYS A 157 17.46 37.30 9.93
C LYS A 157 17.76 36.43 11.17
N ASP A 158 16.99 36.57 12.25
CA ASP A 158 17.15 35.81 13.49
C ASP A 158 16.21 34.60 13.59
N LYS A 159 15.39 34.34 12.57
CA LYS A 159 14.41 33.24 12.57
C LYS A 159 14.84 32.13 11.63
N TYR A 160 14.64 30.89 12.07
CA TYR A 160 14.80 29.71 11.24
C TYR A 160 13.45 29.33 10.62
N ILE A 161 13.43 29.19 9.30
CA ILE A 161 12.23 28.91 8.50
C ILE A 161 12.40 27.51 7.90
N GLY A 162 11.48 26.61 8.20
CA GLY A 162 11.46 25.25 7.65
C GLY A 162 10.43 24.36 8.33
N TYR A 163 10.34 23.10 7.93
CA TYR A 163 9.40 22.13 8.50
C TYR A 163 9.78 21.67 9.91
N ARG A 164 11.04 21.88 10.32
CA ARG A 164 11.51 21.51 11.64
C ARG A 164 10.71 22.25 12.70
N ASN A 165 10.22 21.49 13.67
CA ASN A 165 9.36 21.92 14.76
C ASN A 165 7.96 22.44 14.36
N THR A 166 7.49 22.16 13.14
CA THR A 166 6.11 22.51 12.74
C THR A 166 5.11 21.42 13.15
N PHE A 167 3.84 21.81 13.32
CA PHE A 167 2.74 20.91 13.65
C PHE A 167 2.00 20.39 12.42
N ILE A 168 1.49 19.16 12.52
CA ILE A 168 0.47 18.64 11.62
C ILE A 168 -0.88 19.16 12.12
N HIS A 169 -1.44 20.13 11.41
CA HIS A 169 -2.58 20.91 11.90
C HIS A 169 -3.92 20.31 11.49
N LYS A 170 -3.96 19.49 10.42
CA LYS A 170 -5.16 18.74 10.05
C LYS A 170 -4.86 17.27 9.77
N ILE A 171 -5.74 16.39 10.23
CA ILE A 171 -5.72 14.95 9.98
C ILE A 171 -7.16 14.51 9.74
N TYR A 172 -7.47 14.14 8.50
CA TYR A 172 -8.77 13.62 8.09
C TYR A 172 -8.65 12.11 7.84
N PRO A 173 -9.14 11.26 8.76
CA PRO A 173 -9.08 9.81 8.58
C PRO A 173 -9.70 9.36 7.26
N GLY A 174 -9.02 8.45 6.55
CA GLY A 174 -9.39 7.98 5.21
C GLY A 174 -8.99 8.89 4.05
N ILE A 175 -8.67 10.17 4.30
CA ILE A 175 -8.31 11.14 3.25
C ILE A 175 -6.80 11.42 3.30
N GLY A 176 -6.33 12.04 4.37
CA GLY A 176 -4.93 12.43 4.51
C GLY A 176 -4.69 13.39 5.66
N LEU A 177 -3.41 13.69 5.90
CA LEU A 177 -2.95 14.70 6.85
C LEU A 177 -2.42 15.92 6.11
N VAL A 178 -2.54 17.10 6.73
CA VAL A 178 -2.03 18.36 6.20
C VAL A 178 -1.07 18.98 7.22
N GLY A 179 0.12 19.30 6.75
CA GLY A 179 1.20 19.91 7.52
C GLY A 179 1.82 21.09 6.78
N GLY A 180 2.94 21.59 7.29
CA GLY A 180 3.75 22.58 6.58
C GLY A 180 3.34 24.03 6.79
N ASN A 181 2.71 24.37 7.92
CA ASN A 181 2.57 25.76 8.36
C ASN A 181 3.89 26.23 8.96
N VAL A 182 4.74 26.85 8.15
CA VAL A 182 6.10 27.24 8.55
C VAL A 182 6.12 28.60 9.23
N LEU A 183 5.19 29.51 8.90
CA LEU A 183 5.15 30.85 9.46
C LEU A 183 4.21 30.92 10.67
N ASN A 184 4.79 31.03 11.87
CA ASN A 184 4.08 31.12 13.15
C ASN A 184 3.01 30.01 13.35
N ASP A 185 3.23 28.82 12.80
CA ASP A 185 2.30 27.68 12.80
C ASP A 185 0.92 27.96 12.17
N LYS A 186 0.74 29.09 11.47
CA LYS A 186 -0.55 29.52 10.90
C LYS A 186 -0.56 29.56 9.39
N GLU A 187 0.52 30.04 8.78
CA GLU A 187 0.56 30.30 7.34
C GLU A 187 1.68 29.50 6.67
N GLY A 188 1.43 29.11 5.43
CA GLY A 188 2.46 28.57 4.56
C GLY A 188 3.30 29.68 3.92
N LEU A 189 4.57 29.40 3.67
CA LEU A 189 5.51 30.31 3.01
C LEU A 189 6.44 29.49 2.10
N SER A 190 6.47 29.79 0.80
CA SER A 190 7.42 29.14 -0.11
C SER A 190 8.76 29.85 -0.10
N ILE A 191 9.78 29.18 -0.66
CA ILE A 191 11.10 29.80 -0.85
C ILE A 191 11.07 30.93 -1.88
N TYR A 192 10.09 30.91 -2.79
CA TYR A 192 9.92 31.89 -3.86
C TYR A 192 9.05 33.09 -3.45
N GLY A 193 8.48 33.10 -2.25
CA GLY A 193 7.59 34.14 -1.76
C GLY A 193 6.40 33.59 -0.99
N LYS A 194 5.23 34.25 -1.08
CA LYS A 194 4.03 33.80 -0.36
C LYS A 194 3.40 32.57 -1.02
N LYS A 195 3.27 32.59 -2.34
CA LYS A 195 2.63 31.54 -3.16
C LYS A 195 3.37 31.41 -4.49
N PHE A 196 3.29 30.24 -5.12
CA PHE A 196 3.86 29.96 -6.45
C PHE A 196 2.89 29.13 -7.32
N PRO A 197 3.03 29.14 -8.65
CA PRO A 197 2.08 28.50 -9.55
C PRO A 197 2.16 26.97 -9.53
N ASP A 198 1.08 26.31 -9.96
CA ASP A 198 1.07 24.87 -10.26
C ASP A 198 2.01 24.54 -11.43
N GLU A 199 2.87 23.54 -11.24
CA GLU A 199 3.91 23.17 -12.21
C GLU A 199 3.39 22.19 -13.26
N ASN A 200 2.93 21.01 -12.84
CA ASN A 200 2.18 20.08 -13.69
C ASN A 200 1.28 19.15 -12.85
N PHE A 201 0.47 18.34 -13.54
CA PHE A 201 -0.46 17.38 -12.95
C PHE A 201 -0.29 15.98 -13.56
N ASP A 202 0.90 15.65 -14.04
CA ASP A 202 1.20 14.36 -14.68
C ASP A 202 1.25 13.22 -13.63
N MET A 203 1.66 13.58 -12.42
CA MET A 203 1.65 12.71 -11.25
C MET A 203 0.27 12.79 -10.56
N GLU A 204 -0.25 11.62 -10.21
CA GLU A 204 -1.61 11.38 -9.73
C GLU A 204 -1.59 10.67 -8.37
N PHE A 205 -2.62 10.88 -7.56
CA PHE A 205 -2.91 10.17 -6.30
C PHE A 205 -3.39 8.73 -6.52
N VAL A 206 -2.45 7.81 -6.78
CA VAL A 206 -2.75 6.41 -7.15
C VAL A 206 -2.62 5.47 -5.95
N GLN A 207 -1.87 5.85 -4.93
CA GLN A 207 -1.49 4.98 -3.83
C GLN A 207 -1.59 5.71 -2.48
N ASP A 208 -1.49 4.92 -1.42
CA ASP A 208 -1.39 5.46 -0.06
C ASP A 208 -0.02 6.12 0.13
N GLY A 209 0.02 7.22 0.89
CA GLY A 209 1.26 7.92 1.17
C GLY A 209 1.76 8.79 0.01
N ASP A 210 0.92 9.10 -0.98
CA ASP A 210 1.26 10.11 -1.98
C ASP A 210 1.36 11.49 -1.30
N VAL A 211 2.44 12.20 -1.62
CA VAL A 211 2.77 13.51 -1.05
C VAL A 211 2.54 14.58 -2.12
N ALA A 212 1.74 15.58 -1.79
CA ALA A 212 1.41 16.68 -2.69
C ALA A 212 1.44 18.01 -1.96
N LEU A 213 1.54 19.09 -2.73
CA LEU A 213 1.37 20.44 -2.19
C LEU A 213 -0.11 20.71 -1.91
N PHE A 214 -0.39 21.32 -0.78
CA PHE A 214 -1.73 21.74 -0.40
C PHE A 214 -1.93 23.20 -0.83
N ASN A 215 -3.03 23.45 -1.55
CA ASN A 215 -3.35 24.76 -2.08
C ASN A 215 -4.77 25.21 -1.69
N GLU A 216 -5.04 26.50 -1.83
CA GLU A 216 -6.34 27.13 -1.55
C GLU A 216 -7.10 27.46 -2.85
N GLY A 217 -6.69 26.86 -3.96
CA GLY A 217 -7.15 27.16 -5.30
C GLY A 217 -6.01 27.14 -6.33
N PRO A 218 -6.31 27.39 -7.62
CA PRO A 218 -5.33 27.34 -8.69
C PRO A 218 -4.13 28.27 -8.43
N HIS A 219 -2.93 27.80 -8.73
CA HIS A 219 -1.67 28.55 -8.66
C HIS A 219 -1.39 29.18 -7.29
N SER A 220 -1.77 28.50 -6.21
CA SER A 220 -1.65 29.01 -4.83
C SER A 220 -0.77 28.15 -3.92
N ASN A 221 0.19 27.43 -4.51
CA ASN A 221 1.09 26.54 -3.78
C ASN A 221 1.99 27.31 -2.81
N SER A 222 2.30 26.70 -1.67
CA SER A 222 3.10 27.32 -0.60
C SER A 222 4.05 26.29 0.04
N SER A 223 4.23 26.31 1.35
CA SER A 223 4.91 25.23 2.10
C SER A 223 3.96 24.14 2.57
N GLN A 224 2.65 24.36 2.54
CA GLN A 224 1.70 23.38 3.04
C GLN A 224 1.69 22.15 2.13
N PHE A 225 1.64 20.97 2.75
CA PHE A 225 1.63 19.69 2.05
C PHE A 225 0.58 18.77 2.63
N ILE A 226 0.11 17.84 1.79
CA ILE A 226 -0.78 16.75 2.15
C ILE A 226 -0.07 15.41 1.95
N ILE A 227 -0.24 14.49 2.90
CA ILE A 227 0.12 13.08 2.73
C ILE A 227 -1.18 12.27 2.78
N THR A 228 -1.46 11.52 1.72
CA THR A 228 -2.72 10.77 1.62
C THR A 228 -2.70 9.47 2.41
N PHE A 229 -3.86 9.07 2.93
CA PHE A 229 -4.05 7.76 3.58
C PHE A 229 -4.67 6.73 2.63
N SER A 230 -5.25 7.18 1.52
CA SER A 230 -5.82 6.31 0.50
C SER A 230 -5.66 6.97 -0.89
N PRO A 231 -5.83 6.22 -2.00
CA PRO A 231 -5.81 6.81 -3.33
C PRO A 231 -6.95 7.83 -3.45
N MET A 232 -6.64 9.04 -3.89
CA MET A 232 -7.58 10.17 -3.91
C MET A 232 -7.78 10.74 -5.32
N PRO A 233 -8.61 10.09 -6.16
CA PRO A 233 -8.84 10.58 -7.52
C PRO A 233 -9.50 11.95 -7.62
N ILE A 234 -10.22 12.34 -6.56
CA ILE A 234 -10.89 13.64 -6.47
C ILE A 234 -9.88 14.80 -6.41
N LEU A 235 -8.66 14.54 -5.92
CA LEU A 235 -7.61 15.56 -5.81
C LEU A 235 -6.75 15.67 -7.09
N HIS A 236 -6.96 14.80 -8.09
CA HIS A 236 -6.26 14.87 -9.36
C HIS A 236 -6.48 16.22 -10.05
N LYS A 237 -5.41 16.76 -10.66
CA LYS A 237 -5.41 18.05 -11.36
C LYS A 237 -5.75 19.28 -10.50
N HIS A 238 -5.90 19.09 -9.20
CA HIS A 238 -6.11 20.17 -8.25
C HIS A 238 -4.86 20.44 -7.43
N ASN A 239 -4.14 19.39 -7.02
CA ASN A 239 -2.92 19.50 -6.23
C ASN A 239 -1.74 18.87 -6.99
N VAL A 240 -0.57 19.50 -6.89
CA VAL A 240 0.67 19.03 -7.52
C VAL A 240 1.27 17.92 -6.65
N VAL A 241 1.35 16.70 -7.18
CA VAL A 241 1.97 15.56 -6.50
C VAL A 241 3.49 15.65 -6.65
N ILE A 242 4.19 15.73 -5.53
CA ILE A 242 5.65 15.94 -5.47
C ILE A 242 6.43 14.68 -5.12
N GLY A 243 5.79 13.67 -4.54
CA GLY A 243 6.50 12.49 -4.08
C GLY A 243 5.59 11.41 -3.49
N THR A 244 6.22 10.44 -2.82
CA THR A 244 5.55 9.34 -2.12
C THR A 244 6.33 8.91 -0.90
N VAL A 245 5.62 8.42 0.12
CA VAL A 245 6.21 7.81 1.31
C VAL A 245 6.78 6.44 0.95
N LEU A 246 8.10 6.31 1.07
CA LEU A 246 8.82 5.07 0.82
C LEU A 246 8.89 4.17 2.06
N LYS A 247 9.07 4.78 3.24
CA LYS A 247 9.18 4.08 4.53
C LYS A 247 8.49 4.87 5.62
N GLY A 248 8.03 4.17 6.66
CA GLY A 248 7.30 4.78 7.76
C GLY A 248 5.82 4.99 7.47
N MET A 249 5.26 4.24 6.52
CA MET A 249 3.81 4.28 6.26
C MET A 249 3.01 3.82 7.50
N ASP A 250 3.57 2.92 8.32
CA ASP A 250 2.98 2.52 9.59
C ASP A 250 2.81 3.72 10.56
N ILE A 251 3.78 4.64 10.56
CA ILE A 251 3.71 5.87 11.37
C ILE A 251 2.62 6.78 10.83
N ILE A 252 2.52 6.92 9.51
CA ILE A 252 1.46 7.71 8.86
C ILE A 252 0.07 7.13 9.20
N ARG A 253 -0.08 5.80 9.23
CA ARG A 253 -1.30 5.11 9.71
C ARG A 253 -1.55 5.32 11.21
N MET A 254 -0.51 5.40 12.04
CA MET A 254 -0.68 5.76 13.46
C MET A 254 -1.20 7.20 13.62
N ILE A 255 -0.69 8.13 12.81
CA ILE A 255 -1.16 9.53 12.80
C ILE A 255 -2.62 9.61 12.34
N GLU A 256 -3.02 8.80 11.35
CA GLU A 256 -4.41 8.71 10.90
C GLU A 256 -5.39 8.43 12.06
N ASN A 257 -5.03 7.53 12.98
CA ASN A 257 -5.84 7.18 14.15
C ASN A 257 -6.00 8.32 15.17
N VAL A 258 -5.12 9.33 15.12
CA VAL A 258 -5.20 10.53 15.97
C VAL A 258 -6.13 11.60 15.36
N GLY A 259 -6.52 11.43 14.10
CA GLY A 259 -7.39 12.37 13.39
C GLY A 259 -8.84 12.34 13.84
N THR A 260 -9.57 13.41 13.52
CA THR A 260 -11.02 13.50 13.75
C THR A 260 -11.75 13.81 12.46
N LYS A 261 -13.07 13.60 12.43
CA LYS A 261 -13.90 13.96 11.26
C LYS A 261 -13.84 15.45 10.90
N LEU A 262 -13.57 16.31 11.87
CA LEU A 262 -13.40 17.76 11.69
C LEU A 262 -11.97 18.14 11.25
N GLY A 263 -11.06 17.17 11.18
CA GLY A 263 -9.66 17.37 10.83
C GLY A 263 -8.77 17.78 11.99
N ASN A 264 -9.31 18.22 13.13
CA ASN A 264 -8.46 18.62 14.26
C ASN A 264 -7.85 17.37 14.91
N PRO A 265 -6.52 17.29 15.10
CA PRO A 265 -5.90 16.14 15.75
C PRO A 265 -6.28 16.07 17.23
N MET A 266 -6.48 14.86 17.76
CA MET A 266 -6.75 14.65 19.19
C MET A 266 -5.53 14.91 20.07
N TYR A 267 -4.35 14.65 19.51
CA TYR A 267 -3.05 14.81 20.15
C TYR A 267 -2.15 15.66 19.27
N ASN A 268 -1.24 16.42 19.88
CA ASN A 268 -0.32 17.25 19.14
C ASN A 268 0.69 16.37 18.38
N VAL A 269 0.67 16.44 17.05
CA VAL A 269 1.61 15.76 16.16
C VAL A 269 2.58 16.79 15.57
N LYS A 270 3.88 16.54 15.74
CA LYS A 270 4.94 17.51 15.41
C LYS A 270 6.05 16.84 14.60
N ILE A 271 6.59 17.56 13.64
CA ILE A 271 7.83 17.21 12.94
C ILE A 271 8.98 17.72 13.79
N ILE A 272 9.66 16.85 14.53
CA ILE A 272 10.74 17.26 15.45
C ILE A 272 12.05 17.55 14.72
N ASN A 273 12.28 16.82 13.63
CA ASN A 273 13.47 16.95 12.80
C ASN A 273 13.13 16.56 11.35
N CYS A 274 13.83 17.16 10.41
CA CYS A 274 13.66 16.91 9.00
C CYS A 274 14.92 17.31 8.24
N GLY A 275 15.06 16.81 7.01
CA GLY A 275 16.16 17.17 6.14
C GLY A 275 16.23 16.32 4.89
N LEU A 276 17.16 16.66 4.01
CA LEU A 276 17.55 15.84 2.87
C LEU A 276 18.22 14.56 3.38
N TYR A 277 17.77 13.42 2.89
CA TYR A 277 18.32 12.10 3.21
C TYR A 277 19.40 11.73 2.19
N LYS A 278 20.66 11.71 2.62
CA LYS A 278 21.83 11.44 1.76
C LYS A 278 22.25 9.98 1.80
N SER A 279 22.42 9.41 3.00
CA SER A 279 22.84 8.01 3.15
C SER A 279 22.53 7.46 4.54
N LEU A 280 22.58 6.13 4.68
CA LEU A 280 22.47 5.46 5.97
C LEU A 280 23.61 5.83 6.94
N GLU A 281 24.75 6.29 6.44
CA GLU A 281 25.90 6.66 7.26
C GLU A 281 25.79 8.10 7.81
N GLN A 282 25.21 9.02 7.04
CA GLN A 282 25.01 10.41 7.46
C GLN A 282 23.68 10.61 8.21
N ASP A 283 22.63 9.91 7.79
CA ASP A 283 21.26 10.05 8.30
C ASP A 283 20.74 8.74 8.92
N GLY A 284 21.65 7.88 9.39
CA GLY A 284 21.33 6.60 10.04
C GLY A 284 20.47 6.75 11.30
N PRO A 285 19.77 5.68 11.72
CA PRO A 285 18.64 5.79 12.65
C PRO A 285 19.01 5.95 14.13
N PRO A 286 18.02 6.34 14.99
CA PRO A 286 17.88 5.70 16.30
C PRO A 286 17.26 4.30 16.21
N PHE A 287 16.20 4.04 15.41
CA PHE A 287 15.74 2.67 15.08
C PHE A 287 15.13 2.49 13.67
N PHE A 288 15.97 2.42 12.62
CA PHE A 288 15.64 1.79 11.34
C PHE A 288 16.09 0.35 11.53
N ASN A 289 15.16 -0.55 11.82
CA ASN A 289 15.49 -1.96 11.87
C ASN A 289 15.87 -2.39 10.45
N MET A 290 17.12 -2.84 10.28
CA MET A 290 17.81 -3.02 9.00
C MET A 290 17.22 -4.14 8.10
N MET A 291 16.10 -4.74 8.50
CA MET A 291 15.41 -5.80 7.76
C MET A 291 14.49 -5.32 6.63
N HIS A 292 14.13 -4.02 6.57
CA HIS A 292 13.20 -3.53 5.52
C HIS A 292 13.89 -2.82 4.34
N ILE A 293 15.22 -2.67 4.35
CA ILE A 293 15.93 -1.93 3.30
C ILE A 293 16.46 -2.85 2.20
N SER A 294 16.62 -4.16 2.45
CA SER A 294 17.21 -5.13 1.51
C SER A 294 16.22 -6.06 0.79
N ASP A 295 14.97 -6.19 1.23
CA ASP A 295 14.18 -7.39 0.90
C ASP A 295 13.18 -7.25 -0.26
N LYS A 296 13.32 -6.21 -1.08
CA LYS A 296 12.70 -6.20 -2.42
C LYS A 296 13.71 -6.28 -3.57
N GLY A 297 15.00 -6.43 -3.27
CA GLY A 297 16.08 -6.45 -4.27
C GLY A 297 16.99 -7.67 -4.30
N ASN A 298 17.12 -8.44 -3.21
CA ASN A 298 18.06 -9.58 -3.17
C ASN A 298 17.34 -10.93 -3.22
N LYS A 299 17.11 -11.45 -4.43
CA LYS A 299 16.72 -12.85 -4.64
C LYS A 299 17.88 -13.85 -4.52
N ASN A 300 19.09 -13.43 -4.14
CA ASN A 300 20.28 -14.29 -4.10
C ASN A 300 21.07 -14.16 -2.78
N ILE A 301 20.43 -14.28 -1.62
CA ILE A 301 21.16 -14.54 -0.36
C ILE A 301 20.85 -15.97 0.06
N ILE A 302 21.84 -16.85 -0.13
CA ILE A 302 21.80 -18.23 0.33
C ILE A 302 21.83 -18.18 1.86
N SER A 303 20.81 -18.73 2.51
CA SER A 303 20.76 -18.78 3.98
C SER A 303 21.93 -19.63 4.52
N LYS A 304 22.38 -19.39 5.76
CA LYS A 304 23.49 -20.15 6.36
C LYS A 304 23.28 -21.68 6.29
N LYS A 305 22.02 -22.12 6.44
CA LYS A 305 21.63 -23.53 6.32
C LYS A 305 21.73 -24.05 4.89
N GLU A 306 21.40 -23.23 3.89
CA GLU A 306 21.58 -23.60 2.48
C GLU A 306 23.07 -23.62 2.11
N PHE A 307 23.88 -22.71 2.66
CA PHE A 307 25.34 -22.70 2.46
C PHE A 307 26.02 -23.96 3.02
N GLU A 308 25.60 -24.40 4.21
CA GLU A 308 26.05 -25.64 4.86
C GLU A 308 25.55 -26.92 4.17
N ASN A 309 24.56 -26.81 3.28
CA ASN A 309 24.05 -27.93 2.46
C ASN A 309 24.63 -27.97 1.04
N LEU A 310 25.38 -26.95 0.61
CA LEU A 310 26.09 -26.95 -0.68
C LEU A 310 27.32 -27.86 -0.65
N SER A 311 27.67 -28.44 -1.80
CA SER A 311 28.91 -29.20 -1.95
C SER A 311 30.14 -28.30 -1.82
N GLU A 312 31.28 -28.86 -1.41
CA GLU A 312 32.52 -28.07 -1.24
C GLU A 312 32.93 -27.32 -2.52
N GLN A 313 32.72 -27.93 -3.68
CA GLN A 313 33.00 -27.30 -4.99
C GLN A 313 32.10 -26.08 -5.24
N GLN A 314 30.82 -26.16 -4.86
CA GLN A 314 29.87 -25.03 -5.00
C GLN A 314 30.21 -23.90 -4.02
N ARG A 315 30.69 -24.23 -2.82
CA ARG A 315 31.13 -23.22 -1.84
C ARG A 315 32.37 -22.47 -2.33
N GLN A 316 33.33 -23.19 -2.92
CA GLN A 316 34.55 -22.61 -3.46
C GLN A 316 34.25 -21.67 -4.64
N SER A 317 33.37 -22.06 -5.57
CA SER A 317 32.99 -21.20 -6.69
C SER A 317 32.27 -19.92 -6.23
N LEU A 318 31.40 -20.03 -5.22
CA LEU A 318 30.72 -18.87 -4.61
C LEU A 318 31.71 -17.89 -3.97
N MET A 319 32.73 -18.39 -3.27
CA MET A 319 33.76 -17.55 -2.65
C MET A 319 34.66 -16.87 -3.68
N GLU A 320 34.98 -17.54 -4.80
CA GLU A 320 35.73 -16.94 -5.90
C GLU A 320 34.95 -15.81 -6.59
N ASP A 321 33.65 -15.98 -6.79
CA ASP A 321 32.82 -14.97 -7.44
C ASP A 321 32.64 -13.72 -6.57
N ILE A 322 32.54 -13.89 -5.25
CA ILE A 322 32.54 -12.78 -4.28
C ILE A 322 33.87 -12.02 -4.33
N GLY A 323 35.00 -12.73 -4.28
CA GLY A 323 36.33 -12.09 -4.35
C GLY A 323 36.62 -11.37 -5.68
N LYS A 324 36.04 -11.85 -6.80
CA LYS A 324 36.09 -11.16 -8.10
C LYS A 324 35.22 -9.90 -8.13
N SER A 325 34.10 -9.88 -7.38
CA SER A 325 33.21 -8.73 -7.31
C SER A 325 33.76 -7.59 -6.44
N GLU A 326 34.49 -7.92 -5.36
CA GLU A 326 35.15 -6.93 -4.49
C GLU A 326 36.35 -6.26 -5.17
N LYS A 327 37.11 -7.00 -5.98
CA LYS A 327 38.23 -6.44 -6.77
C LYS A 327 37.81 -5.52 -7.92
N ARG A 328 36.51 -5.44 -8.25
CA ARG A 328 35.95 -4.59 -9.32
C ARG A 328 35.35 -3.28 -8.79
N ARG A 329 35.40 -3.03 -7.48
CA ARG A 329 34.99 -1.78 -6.83
C ARG A 329 36.20 -1.00 -6.35
#